data_AF-A0A934NZX3-F1
#
_entry.id   AF-A0A934NZX3-F1
#
_cell.length_a   1.000
_cell.length_b   1.000
_cell.length_c   1.000
_cell.angle_alpha   90.00
_cell.angle_beta   90.00
_cell.angle_gamma   90.00
#
_symmetry.space_group_name_H-M   'P 1'
#
loop_
_entity.id
_entity.type
_entity.pdbx_description
1 polymer ?
#
loop_
_entity_poly.entity_id
_entity_poly.type
_entity_poly.pdbx_seq_one_letter_code
_entity_poly.pdbx_strand_id
1 'polypeptide(L)'
;MTDDDSDVPHALVEPAGLGELEQAAAAAVSALAESADPEAFQALLRLSALVGESLGVSARTLAAAGSWAKVAEFAGTTRQAAWSRWNG
;
A
#
# COMPACT_ATOMS: atom_id res chain seq x y z
N MET A 1 -22.71 35.09 -28.66
CA MET A 1 -22.43 33.82 -29.36
C MET A 1 -21.06 33.41 -28.88
N THR A 2 -21.01 32.23 -28.27
CA THR A 2 -20.16 31.85 -27.13
C THR A 2 -18.66 31.80 -27.43
N ASP A 3 -17.92 32.73 -26.82
CA ASP A 3 -16.57 32.49 -26.30
C ASP A 3 -16.77 32.18 -24.80
N ASP A 4 -16.98 30.90 -24.50
CA ASP A 4 -16.93 30.36 -23.13
C ASP A 4 -15.75 29.38 -23.10
N ASP A 5 -14.54 29.94 -23.14
CA ASP A 5 -13.32 29.27 -22.69
C ASP A 5 -13.42 29.14 -21.16
N SER A 6 -14.34 28.27 -20.71
CA SER A 6 -14.30 27.72 -19.37
C SER A 6 -13.04 26.87 -19.27
N ASP A 7 -11.93 27.54 -18.99
CA ASP A 7 -10.69 26.96 -18.47
C ASP A 7 -11.03 26.39 -17.09
N VAL A 8 -11.62 25.20 -17.11
CA VAL A 8 -11.83 24.41 -15.89
C VAL A 8 -10.43 24.03 -15.44
N PRO A 9 -9.94 24.54 -14.29
CA PRO A 9 -8.72 23.99 -13.74
C PRO A 9 -9.01 22.52 -13.46
N HIS A 10 -8.46 21.64 -14.32
CA HIS A 10 -8.16 20.28 -13.94
C HIS A 10 -7.21 20.45 -12.77
N ALA A 11 -7.76 20.53 -11.56
CA ALA A 11 -6.99 20.44 -10.34
C ALA A 11 -6.19 19.16 -10.52
N LEU A 12 -4.88 19.32 -10.78
CA LEU A 12 -3.94 18.23 -10.83
C LEU A 12 -4.08 17.61 -9.46
N VAL A 13 -4.80 16.49 -9.35
CA VAL A 13 -4.81 15.68 -8.15
C VAL A 13 -3.37 15.23 -8.05
N GLU A 14 -2.57 15.99 -7.31
CA GLU A 14 -1.19 15.62 -7.08
C GLU A 14 -1.24 14.23 -6.47
N PRO A 15 -0.45 13.28 -7.00
CA PRO A 15 -0.44 11.94 -6.45
C PRO A 15 -0.08 12.07 -4.98
N ALA A 16 -1.01 11.63 -4.12
CA ALA A 16 -0.86 11.73 -2.68
C ALA A 16 0.54 11.22 -2.28
N GLY A 17 1.23 11.99 -1.43
CA GLY A 17 2.56 11.61 -0.97
C GLY A 17 2.51 10.27 -0.23
N LEU A 18 3.62 9.52 -0.20
CA LEU A 18 3.67 8.22 0.48
C LEU A 18 3.14 8.29 1.93
N GLY A 19 3.47 9.34 2.66
CA GLY A 19 2.98 9.55 4.03
C GLY A 19 1.48 9.86 4.12
N GLU A 20 0.88 10.49 3.11
CA GLU A 20 -0.57 10.72 3.06
C GLU A 20 -1.32 9.42 2.77
N LEU A 21 -0.79 8.60 1.84
CA LEU A 21 -1.33 7.28 1.54
C LEU A 21 -1.26 6.35 2.75
N GLU A 22 -0.13 6.34 3.48
CA GLU A 22 0.02 5.57 4.71
C GLU A 22 -0.98 6.01 5.78
N GLN A 23 -1.11 7.31 6.02
CA GLN A 23 -2.06 7.86 7.00
C GLN A 23 -3.51 7.51 6.64
N ALA A 24 -3.90 7.63 5.36
CA ALA A 24 -5.24 7.28 4.90
C ALA A 24 -5.53 5.79 5.07
N ALA A 25 -4.58 4.92 4.72
CA ALA A 25 -4.72 3.47 4.91
C ALA A 25 -4.86 3.10 6.40
N ALA A 26 -4.01 3.68 7.26
CA ALA A 26 -4.07 3.46 8.70
C ALA A 26 -5.40 3.92 9.29
N ALA A 27 -5.88 5.11 8.94
CA ALA A 27 -7.15 5.63 9.40
C ALA A 27 -8.33 4.73 8.99
N ALA A 28 -8.34 4.24 7.75
CA ALA A 28 -9.38 3.33 7.26
C ALA A 28 -9.37 1.98 8.00
N VAL A 29 -8.19 1.40 8.25
CA VAL A 29 -8.05 0.14 9.02
C VAL A 29 -8.53 0.33 10.45
N SER A 30 -8.16 1.43 11.11
CA SER A 30 -8.62 1.76 12.45
C SER A 30 -10.14 1.92 12.52
N ALA A 31 -10.75 2.64 11.56
CA ALA A 31 -12.19 2.81 11.50
C ALA A 31 -12.95 1.47 11.33
N LEU A 32 -12.42 0.56 10.50
CA LEU A 32 -12.99 -0.79 10.36
C LEU A 32 -12.87 -1.60 11.66
N ALA A 33 -11.77 -1.46 12.40
CA ALA A 33 -11.53 -2.20 13.64
C ALA A 33 -12.42 -1.73 14.80
N GLU A 34 -12.86 -0.47 14.80
CA GLU A 34 -13.77 0.09 15.81
C GLU A 34 -15.26 -0.21 15.52
N SER A 35 -15.57 -0.72 14.32
CA SER A 35 -16.94 -1.08 13.95
C SER A 35 -17.38 -2.41 14.58
N ALA A 36 -18.62 -2.45 15.09
CA ALA A 36 -19.26 -3.69 15.55
C ALA A 36 -19.90 -4.51 14.40
N ASP A 37 -19.79 -4.03 13.15
CA ASP A 37 -20.33 -4.71 11.97
C ASP A 37 -19.47 -5.94 11.59
N PRO A 38 -20.04 -7.15 11.51
CA PRO A 38 -19.34 -8.33 11.01
C PRO A 38 -18.71 -8.15 9.61
N GLU A 39 -19.29 -7.32 8.74
CA GLU A 39 -18.72 -7.02 7.42
C GLU A 39 -17.39 -6.26 7.53
N ALA A 40 -17.22 -5.41 8.55
CA ALA A 40 -15.97 -4.71 8.81
C ALA A 40 -14.86 -5.69 9.19
N PHE A 41 -15.16 -6.71 10.00
CA PHE A 41 -14.21 -7.79 10.29
C PHE A 41 -13.81 -8.57 9.02
N GLN A 42 -14.78 -8.89 8.16
CA GLN A 42 -14.48 -9.54 6.88
C GLN A 42 -13.64 -8.65 5.96
N ALA A 43 -13.88 -7.34 5.96
CA ALA A 43 -13.07 -6.38 5.22
C ALA A 43 -11.62 -6.38 5.71
N LEU A 44 -11.40 -6.39 7.02
CA LEU A 44 -10.06 -6.49 7.61
C LEU A 44 -9.34 -7.78 7.20
N LEU A 45 -10.04 -8.93 7.15
CA LEU A 45 -9.45 -10.18 6.67
C LEU A 45 -9.00 -10.08 5.20
N ARG A 46 -9.83 -9.49 4.33
CA ARG A 46 -9.48 -9.26 2.91
C ARG A 46 -8.31 -8.30 2.78
N LEU A 47 -8.30 -7.20 3.54
CA LEU A 47 -7.21 -6.23 3.55
C LEU A 47 -5.90 -6.83 4.04
N SER A 48 -5.95 -7.69 5.07
CA SER A 48 -4.77 -8.42 5.57
C SER A 48 -4.14 -9.30 4.49
N ALA A 49 -4.97 -10.05 3.75
CA ALA A 49 -4.49 -10.85 2.62
C ALA A 49 -3.89 -9.97 1.52
N LEU A 50 -4.58 -8.90 1.13
CA LEU A 50 -4.13 -7.95 0.11
C LEU A 50 -2.78 -7.31 0.46
N VAL A 51 -2.61 -6.86 1.70
CA VAL A 51 -1.35 -6.28 2.18
C VAL A 51 -0.24 -7.33 2.15
N GLY A 52 -0.51 -8.56 2.57
CA GLY A 52 0.44 -9.67 2.51
C GLY A 52 0.94 -9.96 1.09
N GLU A 53 0.03 -10.03 0.12
CA GLU A 53 0.35 -10.22 -1.31
C GLU A 53 1.14 -9.04 -1.87
N SER A 54 0.70 -7.82 -1.55
CA SER A 54 1.35 -6.58 -1.98
C SER A 54 2.77 -6.44 -1.43
N LEU A 55 3.02 -6.90 -0.20
CA LEU A 55 4.36 -6.97 0.38
C LEU A 55 5.27 -7.92 -0.41
N GLY A 56 4.77 -9.05 -0.89
CA GLY A 56 5.53 -9.95 -1.76
C GLY A 56 5.94 -9.29 -3.08
N VAL A 57 5.00 -8.58 -3.73
CA VAL A 57 5.27 -7.81 -4.96
C VAL A 57 6.31 -6.72 -4.69
N SER A 58 6.15 -5.96 -3.60
CA SER A 58 7.08 -4.90 -3.21
C SER A 58 8.48 -5.46 -2.90
N ALA A 59 8.57 -6.54 -2.13
CA ALA A 59 9.83 -7.20 -1.80
C ALA A 59 10.58 -7.66 -3.06
N ARG A 60 9.89 -8.26 -4.04
CA ARG A 60 10.50 -8.65 -5.33
C ARG A 60 10.95 -7.45 -6.16
N THR A 61 10.14 -6.39 -6.19
CA THR A 61 10.49 -5.15 -6.89
C THR A 61 11.76 -4.53 -6.29
N LEU A 62 11.83 -4.46 -4.96
CA LEU A 62 12.98 -3.94 -4.24
C LEU A 62 14.22 -4.84 -4.38
N ALA A 63 14.04 -6.17 -4.39
CA ALA A 63 15.11 -7.11 -4.65
C ALA A 63 15.66 -6.97 -6.09
N ALA A 64 14.79 -6.79 -7.08
CA ALA A 64 15.17 -6.60 -8.47
C ALA A 64 15.93 -5.29 -8.71
N ALA A 65 15.54 -4.21 -8.02
CA ALA A 65 16.24 -2.93 -8.06
C ALA A 65 17.53 -2.90 -7.23
N GLY A 66 17.78 -3.91 -6.39
CA GLY A 66 18.91 -3.95 -5.48
C GLY A 66 19.31 -5.38 -5.15
N SER A 67 18.91 -5.86 -3.97
CA SER A 67 19.18 -7.24 -3.57
C SER A 67 18.25 -7.72 -2.46
N TRP A 68 18.16 -9.03 -2.31
CA TRP A 68 17.48 -9.66 -1.17
C TRP A 68 18.10 -9.33 0.19
N ALA A 69 19.38 -8.91 0.24
CA ALA A 69 19.99 -8.45 1.48
C ALA A 69 19.38 -7.13 1.94
N LYS A 70 19.15 -6.20 1.00
CA LYS A 70 18.50 -4.91 1.26
C LYS A 70 17.04 -5.06 1.69
N VAL A 71 16.30 -5.98 1.05
CA VAL A 71 14.93 -6.33 1.49
C VAL A 71 14.94 -6.81 2.95
N ALA A 72 15.88 -7.68 3.29
CA ALA A 72 15.99 -8.24 4.64
C ALA A 72 16.35 -7.19 5.70
N GLU A 73 17.21 -6.22 5.34
CA GLU A 73 17.54 -5.07 6.17
C GLU A 73 16.27 -4.27 6.53
N PHE A 74 15.48 -3.87 5.54
CA PHE A 74 14.23 -3.13 5.78
C PHE A 74 13.19 -3.94 6.55
N ALA A 75 13.11 -5.25 6.28
CA ALA A 75 12.17 -6.14 6.95
C ALA A 75 12.63 -6.61 8.34
N GLY A 76 13.83 -6.19 8.80
CA GLY A 76 14.38 -6.61 10.10
C GLY A 76 14.59 -8.12 10.23
N THR A 77 14.98 -8.79 9.13
CA THR A 77 15.14 -10.25 9.09
C THR A 77 16.43 -10.68 8.37
N THR A 78 16.68 -11.99 8.26
CA THR A 78 17.84 -12.49 7.52
C THR A 78 17.54 -12.57 6.01
N ARG A 79 18.58 -12.46 5.18
CA ARG A 79 18.44 -12.61 3.72
C ARG A 79 17.77 -13.92 3.32
N GLN A 80 18.12 -15.03 3.96
CA GLN A 80 17.52 -16.35 3.69
C GLN A 80 16.04 -16.38 4.05
N ALA A 81 15.65 -15.78 5.19
CA ALA A 81 14.26 -15.70 5.60
C ALA A 81 13.43 -14.80 4.64
N ALA A 82 13.96 -13.63 4.26
CA ALA A 82 13.30 -12.74 3.31
C ALA A 82 13.09 -13.42 1.94
N TRP A 83 14.13 -14.07 1.41
CA TRP A 83 14.05 -14.82 0.14
C TRP A 83 13.03 -15.96 0.24
N SER A 84 13.11 -16.79 1.28
CA SER A 84 12.19 -17.92 1.47
C SER A 84 10.73 -17.47 1.58
N ARG A 85 10.48 -16.27 2.10
CA ARG A 85 9.13 -15.74 2.31
C ARG A 85 8.52 -15.13 1.05
N TRP A 86 9.30 -14.41 0.24
CA TRP A 86 8.76 -13.53 -0.81
C TRP A 86 9.31 -13.76 -2.21
N ASN A 87 10.23 -14.70 -2.41
CA ASN A 87 10.75 -15.00 -3.75
C ASN A 87 9.75 -15.75 -4.64
N GLY A 88 8.76 -16.41 -4.04
CA GLY A 88 7.69 -17.15 -4.74
C GLY A 88 6.66 -16.27 -5.41
#